data_AF-A0A251XIJ6-F1
#
_entry.id   AF-A0A251XIJ6-F1
#
_cell.length_a   1.000
_cell.length_b   1.000
_cell.length_c   1.000
_cell.angle_alpha   90.00
_cell.angle_beta   90.00
_cell.angle_gamma   90.00
#
_symmetry.space_group_name_H-M   'P 1'
#
loop_
_entity.id
_entity.type
_entity.pdbx_description
1 polymer ?
#
loop_
_entity_poly.entity_id
_entity_poly.type
_entity_poly.pdbx_seq_one_letter_code
_entity_poly.pdbx_strand_id
1 'polypeptide(L)'
;MSRAIRPRQHGGPEVLAVVDVPTPRPGAGEVVVRVRAAGVNPIDWKLYGGDFHEVDDDQRDEAGLTEEMPTLGLECAGVVVEVGGEVSSARRSSSTRSPRRTRTTWSRRRPRSSAGRPRSARRRPPA
;
A
#
# COMPACT_ATOMS: atom_id res chain seq x y z
N MET A 1 -2.37 19.75 3.21
CA MET A 1 -1.13 19.45 3.95
C MET A 1 -1.42 18.29 4.90
N SER A 2 -0.52 17.32 4.95
CA SER A 2 -0.58 16.15 5.83
C SER A 2 0.66 16.12 6.72
N ARG A 3 0.61 15.44 7.86
CA ARG A 3 1.78 15.27 8.74
C ARG A 3 2.39 13.88 8.57
N ALA A 4 3.71 13.80 8.61
CA ALA A 4 4.47 12.55 8.55
C ALA A 4 5.61 12.57 9.56
N ILE A 5 6.05 11.39 10.01
CA ILE A 5 7.29 11.24 10.78
C ILE A 5 8.43 11.01 9.80
N ARG A 6 9.50 11.79 9.92
CA ARG A 6 10.72 11.69 9.12
C ARG A 6 11.95 11.73 10.02
N PRO A 7 12.93 10.84 9.82
CA PRO A 7 14.24 10.98 10.43
C PRO A 7 15.01 12.10 9.70
N ARG A 8 15.73 12.94 10.44
CA ARG A 8 16.56 14.03 9.87
C ARG A 8 17.99 13.61 9.54
N GLN A 9 18.47 12.57 10.21
CA GLN A 9 19.78 11.98 10.07
C GLN A 9 19.76 10.57 10.70
N HIS A 10 20.84 9.81 10.57
CA HIS A 10 20.95 8.53 11.26
C HIS A 10 21.14 8.69 12.77
N GLY A 11 20.56 7.77 13.55
CA GLY A 11 20.65 7.79 15.01
C GLY A 11 19.49 7.10 15.70
N GLY A 12 19.33 7.37 17.00
CA GLY A 12 18.22 6.87 17.79
C GLY A 12 16.91 7.62 17.52
N PRO A 13 15.83 7.31 18.26
CA PRO A 13 14.50 7.92 18.06
C PRO A 13 14.48 9.45 18.12
N GLU A 14 15.46 10.09 18.76
CA GLU A 14 15.64 11.54 18.86
C GLU A 14 15.81 12.25 17.51
N VAL A 15 16.18 11.52 16.45
CA VAL A 15 16.33 12.08 15.10
C VAL A 15 15.00 12.21 14.36
N LEU A 16 13.91 11.66 14.92
CA LEU A 16 12.57 11.68 14.31
C LEU A 16 11.88 13.02 14.55
N ALA A 17 11.35 13.59 13.47
CA ALA A 17 10.56 14.81 13.49
C ALA A 17 9.20 14.61 12.82
N VAL A 18 8.17 15.28 13.36
CA VAL A 18 6.93 15.51 12.64
C VAL A 18 7.17 16.62 11.63
N VAL A 19 6.89 16.36 10.36
CA VAL A 19 6.99 17.33 9.28
C VAL A 19 5.65 17.44 8.54
N ASP A 20 5.37 18.63 8.01
CA ASP A 20 4.27 18.83 7.08
C ASP A 20 4.72 18.44 5.67
N VAL A 21 3.88 17.68 4.97
CA VAL A 21 4.08 17.26 3.58
C VAL A 21 2.85 17.61 2.75
N PRO A 22 3.00 17.82 1.44
CA PRO A 22 1.86 17.92 0.54
C PRO A 22 0.96 16.69 0.68
N THR A 23 -0.36 16.92 0.68
CA THR A 23 -1.31 15.81 0.61
C THR A 23 -1.21 15.20 -0.79
N PRO A 24 -0.92 13.89 -0.92
CA PRO A 24 -0.73 13.27 -2.23
C PRO A 24 -2.03 13.25 -3.02
N ARG A 25 -1.92 13.29 -4.35
CA ARG A 25 -3.03 13.02 -5.27
C ARG A 25 -2.89 11.59 -5.79
N PRO A 26 -3.97 10.79 -5.84
CA PRO A 26 -3.87 9.41 -6.29
C PRO A 26 -3.73 9.34 -7.82
N GLY A 27 -2.77 8.55 -8.29
CA GLY A 27 -2.69 8.11 -9.68
C GLY A 27 -3.66 6.97 -10.02
N ALA A 28 -3.59 6.46 -11.25
CA ALA A 28 -4.40 5.31 -11.66
C ALA A 28 -4.06 4.06 -10.81
N GLY A 29 -5.08 3.39 -10.29
CA GLY A 29 -4.95 2.23 -9.40
C GLY A 29 -4.66 2.57 -7.93
N GLU A 30 -4.55 3.86 -7.58
CA GLU A 30 -4.17 4.30 -6.23
C GLU A 30 -5.35 4.88 -5.44
N VAL A 31 -5.20 4.89 -4.11
CA VAL A 31 -6.14 5.54 -3.19
C VAL A 31 -5.36 6.39 -2.20
N VAL A 32 -5.96 7.51 -1.77
CA VAL A 32 -5.44 8.30 -0.64
C VAL A 32 -6.17 7.88 0.62
N VAL A 33 -5.41 7.48 1.64
CA VAL A 33 -5.95 7.06 2.94
C VAL A 33 -5.65 8.13 3.99
N ARG A 34 -6.70 8.60 4.67
CA ARG A 34 -6.53 9.31 5.94
C ARG A 34 -6.25 8.28 7.02
N VAL A 35 -4.96 8.17 7.35
CA VAL A 35 -4.44 7.23 8.36
C VAL A 35 -5.07 7.48 9.72
N ARG A 36 -5.51 6.41 10.38
CA ARG A 36 -6.03 6.39 11.76
C ARG A 36 -5.14 5.57 12.70
N ALA A 37 -4.45 4.57 12.16
CA ALA A 37 -3.46 3.77 12.85
C ALA A 37 -2.31 3.43 11.88
N ALA A 38 -1.09 3.39 12.38
CA ALA A 38 0.09 2.95 11.65
C ALA A 38 0.81 1.88 12.47
N GLY A 39 1.31 0.83 11.80
CA GLY A 39 2.14 -0.18 12.45
C GLY A 39 3.59 0.28 12.49
N VAL A 40 4.25 0.10 13.63
CA VAL A 40 5.70 0.28 13.77
C VAL A 40 6.35 -1.09 13.70
N ASN A 41 7.28 -1.26 12.77
CA ASN A 41 7.95 -2.50 12.46
C ASN A 41 9.44 -2.41 12.83
N PRO A 42 10.11 -3.55 13.12
CA PRO A 42 11.55 -3.54 13.42
C PRO A 42 12.42 -2.96 12.31
N ILE A 43 11.97 -3.03 11.06
CA ILE A 43 12.71 -2.40 9.94
C ILE A 43 12.70 -0.88 10.01
N ASP A 44 11.65 -0.25 10.57
CA ASP A 44 11.55 1.21 10.58
C ASP A 44 12.74 1.83 11.31
N TRP A 45 13.11 1.30 12.49
CA TRP A 45 14.26 1.79 13.25
C TRP A 45 15.60 1.35 12.70
N LYS A 46 15.70 0.18 12.07
CA LYS A 46 16.94 -0.25 11.41
C LYS A 46 17.29 0.62 10.20
N LEU A 47 16.28 1.10 9.47
CA LEU A 47 16.47 1.98 8.31
C LEU A 47 17.07 3.34 8.71
N TYR A 48 16.56 3.98 9.77
CA TYR A 48 17.10 5.25 10.23
C TYR A 48 18.23 5.11 11.26
N GLY A 49 18.37 3.95 11.90
CA GLY A 49 19.38 3.68 12.92
C GLY A 49 20.81 3.57 12.39
N GLY A 50 20.97 3.29 11.10
CA GLY A 50 22.29 3.14 10.48
C GLY A 50 22.67 1.69 10.17
N ASP A 51 21.88 0.71 10.62
CA ASP A 51 22.20 -0.72 10.55
C ASP A 51 22.33 -1.29 9.13
N PHE A 52 21.81 -0.59 8.12
CA PHE A 52 21.91 -0.99 6.71
C PHE A 52 22.95 -0.17 5.92
N HIS A 53 23.78 0.67 6.56
CA HIS A 53 24.81 1.46 5.86
C HIS A 53 26.06 0.66 5.50
N GLU A 54 26.21 -0.56 6.00
CA GLU A 54 27.24 -1.51 5.54
C GLU A 54 26.82 -2.24 4.25
N VAL A 55 25.62 -1.96 3.73
CA VAL A 55 25.19 -2.45 2.42
C VAL A 55 25.99 -1.68 1.37
N ASP A 56 26.75 -2.41 0.54
CA ASP A 56 27.55 -1.85 -0.56
C ASP A 56 26.75 -0.78 -1.31
N ASP A 57 27.42 0.30 -1.74
CA ASP A 57 26.76 1.43 -2.41
C ASP A 57 25.85 1.00 -3.58
N ASP A 58 26.24 -0.07 -4.29
CA ASP A 58 25.49 -0.68 -5.40
C ASP A 58 24.14 -1.32 -4.99
N GLN A 59 23.94 -1.61 -3.70
CA GLN A 59 22.76 -2.27 -3.14
C GLN A 59 21.88 -1.35 -2.29
N ARG A 60 22.31 -0.11 -2.04
CA ARG A 60 21.59 0.88 -1.23
C ARG A 60 20.19 1.20 -1.77
N ASP A 61 20.06 1.35 -3.09
CA ASP A 61 18.77 1.62 -3.75
C ASP A 61 17.74 0.50 -3.56
N GLU A 62 18.20 -0.75 -3.64
CA GLU A 62 17.37 -1.94 -3.48
C GLU A 62 16.91 -2.09 -2.02
N ALA A 63 17.80 -1.80 -1.06
CA ALA A 63 17.50 -1.69 0.36
C ALA A 63 16.58 -0.50 0.71
N GLY A 64 16.46 0.50 -0.17
CA GLY A 64 15.66 1.70 0.04
C GLY A 64 16.35 2.80 0.82
N LEU A 65 17.68 2.84 0.75
CA LEU A 65 18.55 3.86 1.30
C LEU A 65 18.95 4.81 0.18
N THR A 66 18.30 5.97 0.07
CA THR A 66 18.70 7.02 -0.87
C THR A 66 19.65 8.00 -0.17
N GLU A 67 20.20 8.99 -0.88
CA GLU A 67 20.87 10.17 -0.27
C GLU A 67 19.91 10.94 0.67
N GLU A 68 18.60 10.79 0.45
CA GLU A 68 17.57 11.31 1.33
C GLU A 68 17.20 10.28 2.41
N MET A 69 16.90 10.78 3.62
CA MET A 69 16.50 9.90 4.72
C MET A 69 15.23 9.08 4.39
N PRO A 70 15.17 7.79 4.79
CA PRO A 70 14.11 6.88 4.38
C PRO A 70 12.71 7.34 4.80
N THR A 71 11.71 6.99 3.98
CA THR A 71 10.30 7.11 4.38
C THR A 71 9.94 5.97 5.31
N LEU A 72 9.44 6.29 6.50
CA LEU A 72 8.99 5.30 7.48
C LEU A 72 7.52 4.95 7.30
N GLY A 73 7.12 3.81 7.86
CA GLY A 73 5.73 3.36 7.87
C GLY A 73 5.42 2.48 6.66
N LEU A 74 5.47 1.16 6.91
CA LEU A 74 5.17 0.15 5.90
C LEU A 74 3.69 -0.26 5.85
N GLU A 75 2.94 -0.02 6.93
CA GLU A 75 1.55 -0.40 7.00
C GLU A 75 0.71 0.62 7.78
N CYS A 76 -0.55 0.75 7.37
CA CYS A 76 -1.50 1.63 8.04
C CYS A 76 -2.95 1.13 7.85
N ALA A 77 -3.83 1.57 8.74
CA ALA A 77 -5.26 1.44 8.60
C ALA A 77 -5.92 2.83 8.69
N GLY A 78 -6.97 3.04 7.90
CA GLY A 78 -7.62 4.34 7.83
C GLY A 78 -8.83 4.37 6.91
N VAL A 79 -9.23 5.58 6.54
CA VAL A 79 -10.38 5.83 5.68
C VAL A 79 -9.89 6.30 4.32
N VAL A 80 -10.34 5.66 3.24
CA VAL A 80 -10.12 6.15 1.87
C VAL A 80 -10.85 7.48 1.70
N VAL A 81 -10.10 8.54 1.37
CA VAL A 81 -10.62 9.90 1.17
C VAL A 81 -10.63 10.31 -0.29
N GLU A 82 -9.78 9.71 -1.12
CA GLU A 82 -9.73 9.95 -2.57
C GLU A 82 -9.33 8.66 -3.30
N VAL A 83 -9.79 8.52 -4.54
CA VAL A 83 -9.60 7.32 -5.36
C VAL A 83 -9.20 7.77 -6.76
N GLY A 84 -8.09 7.25 -7.27
CA GLY A 84 -7.64 7.51 -8.64
C GLY A 84 -8.39 6.66 -9.67
N GLY A 85 -8.13 6.93 -10.94
CA GLY A 85 -8.73 6.18 -12.05
C GLY A 85 -8.48 4.67 -11.95
N GLU A 86 -9.32 3.86 -12.59
CA GLU A 86 -9.16 2.39 -12.69
C GLU A 86 -9.33 1.58 -11.39
N VAL A 87 -9.57 2.24 -10.25
CA VAL A 87 -9.93 1.54 -9.01
C VAL A 87 -11.37 1.06 -9.06
N SER A 88 -11.55 -0.25 -9.25
CA SER A 88 -12.87 -0.87 -9.43
C SER A 88 -13.63 -1.15 -8.13
N SER A 89 -12.93 -1.21 -6.98
CA SER A 89 -13.56 -1.35 -5.67
C SER A 89 -12.68 -0.83 -4.54
N ALA A 90 -13.08 0.30 -3.95
CA ALA A 90 -12.60 0.77 -2.66
C ALA A 90 -13.83 1.11 -1.80
N ARG A 91 -13.94 0.54 -0.60
CA ARG A 91 -15.03 0.90 0.32
C ARG A 91 -14.53 1.98 1.28
N ARG A 92 -15.34 3.01 1.52
CA ARG A 92 -15.13 3.98 2.60
C ARG A 92 -15.36 3.29 3.95
N SER A 93 -14.41 2.44 4.34
CA SER A 93 -14.25 1.68 5.60
C SER A 93 -13.79 0.25 5.27
N SER A 94 -12.51 0.07 4.94
CA SER A 94 -11.88 -1.25 4.99
C SER A 94 -10.44 -1.08 5.44
N SER A 95 -10.05 -1.75 6.52
CA SER A 95 -8.66 -1.83 6.97
C SER A 95 -7.86 -2.63 5.94
N THR A 96 -6.79 -2.05 5.40
CA THR A 96 -5.91 -2.71 4.45
C THR A 96 -4.59 -3.03 5.15
N ARG A 97 -4.16 -4.30 5.12
CA ARG A 97 -2.81 -4.71 5.50
C ARG A 97 -1.94 -4.64 4.23
N SER A 98 -0.85 -3.89 4.25
CA SER A 98 0.02 -3.70 3.07
C SER A 98 1.29 -4.54 3.18
N PRO A 99 1.70 -5.27 2.13
CA PRO A 99 3.08 -5.65 1.93
C PRO A 99 3.77 -4.64 1.00
N ARG A 100 4.78 -3.95 1.54
CA ARG A 100 5.92 -3.23 0.94
C ARG A 100 5.88 -2.72 -0.52
N ARG A 101 6.33 -1.45 -0.60
CA ARG A 101 6.74 -0.61 -1.74
C ARG A 101 5.63 -0.22 -2.73
N THR A 102 5.69 1.06 -3.06
CA THR A 102 4.91 1.82 -4.05
C THR A 102 4.62 1.00 -5.31
N ARG A 103 3.34 1.09 -5.74
CA ARG A 103 2.70 0.45 -6.91
C ARG A 103 2.17 -0.96 -6.64
N THR A 104 0.85 -1.07 -6.49
CA THR A 104 0.15 -2.35 -6.61
C THR A 104 -1.10 -2.19 -7.47
N THR A 105 -1.05 -2.77 -8.66
CA THR A 105 -2.24 -3.01 -9.48
C THR A 105 -3.00 -4.20 -8.90
N TRP A 106 -4.30 -4.03 -8.63
CA TRP A 106 -5.19 -5.14 -8.33
C TRP A 106 -6.27 -5.22 -9.42
N SER A 107 -6.24 -6.30 -10.19
CA SER A 107 -7.39 -6.70 -11.01
C SER A 107 -8.08 -7.87 -10.30
N ARG A 108 -9.30 -7.65 -9.79
CA ARG A 108 -10.23 -8.76 -9.59
C ARG A 108 -10.82 -9.09 -10.96
N ARG A 109 -10.40 -10.21 -11.57
CA ARG A 109 -11.20 -10.82 -12.63
C ARG A 109 -12.59 -11.07 -12.06
N ARG A 110 -13.62 -10.45 -12.65
CA ARG A 110 -15.01 -10.77 -12.33
C ARG A 110 -15.22 -12.28 -12.56
N PRO A 111 -15.86 -13.02 -11.65
CA PRO A 111 -16.41 -14.32 -12.03
C PRO A 111 -17.44 -14.04 -13.13
N ARG A 112 -17.32 -14.73 -14.28
CA ARG A 112 -18.37 -14.72 -15.29
C ARG A 112 -19.65 -15.17 -14.61
N SER A 113 -20.65 -14.29 -14.56
CA SER A 113 -21.99 -14.62 -14.13
C SER A 113 -22.50 -15.78 -14.99
N SER A 114 -22.92 -16.86 -14.33
CA SER A 114 -23.64 -17.96 -14.94
C SER A 114 -24.97 -17.45 -15.51
N ALA A 115 -24.96 -17.03 -16.76
CA ALA A 115 -26.19 -16.84 -17.52
C ALA A 115 -26.82 -18.22 -17.73
N GLY A 116 -28.06 -18.37 -17.26
CA GLY A 116 -28.82 -19.61 -17.29
C GLY A 116 -28.91 -20.20 -18.69
N ARG A 117 -28.73 -21.52 -18.77
CA ARG A 117 -29.12 -22.30 -19.95
C ARG A 117 -30.64 -22.51 -19.90
N PRO A 118 -31.37 -22.31 -21.01
CA PRO A 118 -32.79 -22.64 -21.06
C PRO A 118 -32.97 -24.17 -20.96
N ARG A 119 -33.96 -24.61 -20.17
CA ARG A 119 -34.40 -26.01 -20.10
C ARG A 119 -34.92 -26.44 -21.47
N SER A 120 -34.21 -27.34 -22.16
CA SER A 120 -34.76 -28.09 -23.28
C SER A 120 -35.58 -29.27 -22.76
N ALA A 121 -36.85 -29.29 -23.13
CA ALA A 121 -37.75 -30.42 -22.96
C ALA A 121 -37.48 -31.50 -24.03
N ARG A 122 -37.97 -32.72 -23.73
CA ARG A 122 -38.15 -33.92 -24.60
C ARG A 122 -36.97 -34.91 -24.57
N ARG A 123 -37.14 -36.23 -24.54
CA ARG A 123 -38.29 -37.16 -24.50
C ARG A 123 -37.72 -38.52 -24.06
N ARG A 124 -38.52 -39.37 -23.40
CA ARG A 124 -38.17 -40.77 -23.04
C ARG A 124 -37.87 -41.62 -24.28
N PRO A 125 -36.96 -42.62 -24.21
CA PRO A 125 -36.83 -43.65 -25.23
C PRO A 125 -37.91 -44.75 -25.06
N PRO A 126 -38.34 -45.43 -26.14
CA PRO A 126 -39.20 -46.60 -26.05
C PRO A 126 -38.41 -47.88 -25.73
N ALA A 127 -39.19 -48.92 -25.38
CA ALA A 127 -38.89 -50.16 -24.67
C ALA A 127 -37.71 -51.01 -25.15
#